data_AF-A0A291H0S6-F1
#
_entry.id   AF-A0A291H0S6-F1
#
_cell.length_a   1.000
_cell.length_b   1.000
_cell.length_c   1.000
_cell.angle_alpha   90.00
_cell.angle_beta   90.00
_cell.angle_gamma   90.00
#
_symmetry.space_group_name_H-M   'P 1'
#
loop_
_entity.id
_entity.type
_entity.pdbx_description
1 polymer ?
#
loop_
_entity_poly.entity_id
_entity_poly.type
_entity_poly.pdbx_seq_one_letter_code
_entity_poly.pdbx_strand_id
1 'polypeptide(L)'
;MTAELMISIGSVIVAVVAAIAAVRSSRASRSSAKIAEVQAQLSYQSLVGEAEPSAMLELDEVEYRWSSSGIVLTPGGATDAGVAREALVTLNEASSMGLHAEIVLRGRLVNQRSSQMLVTYKGSWADEVRYPLQNQSLFLIDGEEQQHMTVAANGSLDFVWVDRRSIDQWRQLYIAAEQPRAKDEELQIPRGSFWERVADEVQSLRDPRYDRSSLWRAKIRENNGFRLVVERRAAERIATVWTVTPHQAPVDRREWEHGEKKWRWGLREAVNAPIDDEVIFYRYTRDATLAQVDPPRERWVPGRF
;
A
#
# COMPACT_ATOMS: atom_id res chain seq x y z
N MET A 1 -11.20 -7.92 72.21
CA MET A 1 -11.00 -7.78 70.76
C MET A 1 -11.07 -6.28 70.46
N THR A 2 -9.94 -5.66 70.18
CA THR A 2 -9.71 -4.21 70.31
C THR A 2 -10.12 -3.44 69.05
N ALA A 3 -10.53 -2.18 69.21
CA ALA A 3 -11.02 -1.29 68.14
C ALA A 3 -10.05 -1.15 66.93
N GLU A 4 -8.75 -1.35 67.16
CA GLU A 4 -7.72 -1.36 66.12
C GLU A 4 -7.92 -2.49 65.08
N LEU A 5 -8.42 -3.66 65.50
CA LEU A 5 -8.70 -4.77 64.59
C LEU A 5 -9.87 -4.44 63.66
N MET A 6 -10.88 -3.72 64.16
CA MET A 6 -12.04 -3.29 63.36
C MET A 6 -11.68 -2.18 62.37
N ILE A 7 -10.81 -1.24 62.74
CA ILE A 7 -10.31 -0.18 61.85
C ILE A 7 -9.45 -0.79 60.72
N SER A 8 -8.59 -1.74 61.05
CA SER A 8 -7.76 -2.46 60.08
C SER A 8 -8.61 -3.24 59.06
N ILE A 9 -9.60 -4.02 59.52
CA ILE A 9 -10.52 -4.76 58.63
C ILE A 9 -11.35 -3.80 57.76
N GLY A 10 -11.83 -2.69 58.33
CA GLY A 10 -12.55 -1.66 57.58
C GLY A 10 -11.71 -1.04 56.47
N SER A 11 -10.43 -0.76 56.72
CA SER A 11 -9.51 -0.18 55.73
C SER A 11 -9.23 -1.14 54.55
N VAL A 12 -9.13 -2.45 54.81
CA VAL A 12 -8.92 -3.47 53.78
C VAL A 12 -10.16 -3.61 52.89
N ILE A 13 -11.36 -3.60 53.47
CA ILE A 13 -12.61 -3.67 52.71
C ILE A 13 -12.76 -2.44 51.81
N VAL A 14 -12.48 -1.24 52.33
CA VAL A 14 -12.53 0.01 51.54
C VAL A 14 -11.50 -0.01 50.41
N ALA A 15 -10.27 -0.49 50.66
CA ALA A 15 -9.24 -0.62 49.64
C ALA A 15 -9.62 -1.60 48.52
N VAL A 16 -10.26 -2.72 48.87
CA VAL A 16 -10.74 -3.71 47.88
C VAL A 16 -11.90 -3.15 47.06
N VAL A 17 -12.86 -2.45 47.69
CA VAL A 17 -13.97 -1.79 46.97
C VAL A 17 -13.44 -0.71 46.03
N ALA A 18 -12.47 0.10 46.47
CA ALA A 18 -11.81 1.10 45.63
C ALA A 18 -11.05 0.46 44.46
N ALA A 19 -10.34 -0.65 44.68
CA ALA A 19 -9.64 -1.38 43.62
C ALA A 19 -10.61 -1.97 42.59
N ILE A 20 -11.73 -2.55 43.03
CA ILE A 20 -12.78 -3.06 42.13
C ILE A 20 -13.42 -1.93 41.33
N ALA A 21 -13.71 -0.78 41.96
CA ALA A 21 -14.23 0.40 41.30
C ALA A 21 -13.23 0.97 40.28
N ALA A 22 -11.94 1.02 40.62
CA ALA A 22 -10.87 1.47 39.73
C ALA A 22 -10.69 0.54 38.51
N VAL A 23 -10.77 -0.79 38.70
CA VAL A 23 -10.71 -1.75 37.58
C VAL A 23 -11.92 -1.62 36.67
N ARG A 24 -13.13 -1.47 37.23
CA ARG A 24 -14.35 -1.23 36.45
C ARG A 24 -14.29 0.10 35.69
N SER A 25 -13.84 1.16 36.34
CA SER A 25 -13.63 2.48 35.74
C SER A 25 -12.60 2.43 34.62
N SER A 26 -11.48 1.73 34.81
CA SER A 26 -10.46 1.55 33.77
C SER A 26 -11.00 0.78 32.56
N ARG A 27 -11.78 -0.29 32.77
CA ARG A 27 -12.43 -1.03 31.68
C ARG A 27 -13.46 -0.17 30.94
N ALA A 28 -14.28 0.58 31.68
CA ALA A 28 -15.23 1.52 31.09
C ALA A 28 -14.52 2.62 30.30
N SER A 29 -13.45 3.20 30.85
CA SER A 29 -12.62 4.21 30.18
C SER A 29 -11.98 3.68 28.91
N ARG A 30 -11.43 2.44 28.91
CA ARG A 30 -10.91 1.80 27.69
C ARG A 30 -11.99 1.56 26.65
N SER A 31 -13.18 1.12 27.08
CA SER A 31 -14.31 0.93 26.18
C SER A 31 -14.79 2.26 25.60
N SER A 32 -14.88 3.31 26.40
CA SER A 32 -15.26 4.65 25.96
C SER A 32 -14.23 5.27 25.04
N ALA A 33 -12.93 5.09 25.31
CA ALA A 33 -11.86 5.50 24.41
C ALA A 33 -11.97 4.80 23.06
N LYS A 34 -12.25 3.50 23.04
CA LYS A 34 -12.46 2.74 21.81
C LYS A 34 -13.72 3.18 21.05
N ILE A 35 -14.82 3.45 21.76
CA ILE A 35 -16.05 3.98 21.15
C ILE A 35 -15.82 5.38 20.59
N ALA A 36 -15.12 6.24 21.33
CA ALA A 36 -14.76 7.58 20.88
C ALA A 36 -13.83 7.55 19.67
N GLU A 37 -12.87 6.62 19.63
CA GLU A 37 -12.01 6.38 18.47
C GLU A 37 -12.83 5.95 17.26
N VAL A 38 -13.75 4.99 17.41
CA VAL A 38 -14.65 4.55 16.33
C VAL A 38 -15.58 5.68 15.88
N GLN A 39 -16.14 6.48 16.81
CA GLN A 39 -16.99 7.63 16.47
C GLN A 39 -16.20 8.74 15.78
N ALA A 40 -14.96 9.01 16.21
CA ALA A 40 -14.06 9.95 15.54
C ALA A 40 -13.71 9.45 14.14
N GLN A 41 -13.44 8.15 13.96
CA GLN A 41 -13.21 7.54 12.65
C GLN A 41 -14.45 7.65 11.76
N LEU A 42 -15.65 7.36 12.26
CA LEU A 42 -16.91 7.49 11.51
C LEU A 42 -17.21 8.95 11.14
N SER A 43 -17.01 9.88 12.06
CA SER A 43 -17.22 11.32 11.83
C SER A 43 -16.19 11.89 10.84
N TYR A 44 -14.96 11.39 10.90
CA TYR A 44 -13.93 11.70 9.92
C TYR A 44 -14.28 11.12 8.56
N GLN A 45 -14.73 9.87 8.50
CA GLN A 45 -15.17 9.22 7.26
C GLN A 45 -16.38 9.90 6.63
N SER A 46 -17.35 10.39 7.42
CA SER A 46 -18.47 11.17 6.89
C SER A 46 -17.99 12.51 6.32
N LEU A 47 -17.07 13.19 7.00
CA LEU A 47 -16.47 14.45 6.53
C LEU A 47 -15.56 14.26 5.30
N VAL A 48 -14.91 13.11 5.17
CA VAL A 48 -14.12 12.74 3.98
C VAL A 48 -15.04 12.34 2.82
N GLY A 49 -16.11 11.59 3.09
CA GLY A 49 -17.04 11.10 2.07
C GLY A 49 -17.86 12.20 1.39
N GLU A 50 -18.14 13.29 2.10
CA GLU A 50 -18.87 14.44 1.54
C GLU A 50 -17.98 15.42 0.77
N ALA A 51 -16.66 15.31 0.90
CA ALA A 51 -15.77 16.40 0.52
C ALA A 51 -14.77 15.96 -0.56
N GLU A 52 -14.91 16.58 -1.73
CA GLU A 52 -14.08 16.29 -2.92
C GLU A 52 -12.56 16.33 -2.63
N PRO A 53 -11.78 15.47 -3.31
CA PRO A 53 -10.33 15.50 -3.20
C PRO A 53 -9.77 16.84 -3.70
N SER A 54 -8.54 17.17 -3.30
CA SER A 54 -7.88 18.39 -3.79
C SER A 54 -7.52 18.28 -5.26
N ALA A 55 -6.99 17.12 -5.67
CA ALA A 55 -6.77 16.78 -7.06
C ALA A 55 -7.44 15.44 -7.36
N MET A 56 -8.07 15.33 -8.53
CA MET A 56 -8.66 14.08 -8.99
C MET A 56 -7.59 13.22 -9.65
N LEU A 57 -7.53 11.95 -9.29
CA LEU A 57 -6.69 10.97 -9.96
C LEU A 57 -7.54 10.19 -10.95
N GLU A 58 -7.11 10.17 -12.21
CA GLU A 58 -7.76 9.41 -13.27
C GLU A 58 -6.75 8.46 -13.88
N LEU A 59 -7.14 7.20 -14.04
CA LEU A 59 -6.31 6.15 -14.63
C LEU A 59 -6.84 5.85 -16.03
N ASP A 60 -5.95 5.90 -17.02
CA ASP A 60 -6.30 5.77 -18.43
C ASP A 60 -6.09 4.34 -18.95
N GLU A 61 -4.99 3.71 -18.54
CA GLU A 61 -4.57 2.40 -19.06
C GLU A 61 -3.67 1.66 -18.07
N VAL A 62 -3.84 0.34 -18.01
CA VAL A 62 -2.90 -0.60 -17.40
C VAL A 62 -2.42 -1.55 -18.49
N GLU A 63 -1.11 -1.56 -18.74
CA GLU A 63 -0.45 -2.48 -19.65
C GLU A 63 0.47 -3.42 -18.88
N TYR A 64 0.52 -4.68 -19.32
CA TYR A 64 1.44 -5.69 -18.79
C TYR A 64 2.43 -6.08 -19.88
N ARG A 65 3.71 -6.16 -19.53
CA ARG A 65 4.75 -6.58 -20.48
C ARG A 65 5.87 -7.37 -19.82
N TRP A 66 6.52 -8.18 -20.64
CA TRP A 66 7.79 -8.79 -20.30
C TRP A 66 8.91 -7.78 -20.52
N SER A 67 9.89 -7.80 -19.64
CA SER A 67 11.15 -7.08 -19.79
C SER A 67 12.29 -8.05 -19.52
N SER A 68 13.33 -7.99 -20.33
CA SER A 68 14.60 -8.62 -19.97
C SER A 68 15.31 -7.76 -18.92
N SER A 69 16.27 -8.35 -18.20
CA SER A 69 17.18 -7.64 -17.29
C SER A 69 18.16 -6.69 -18.00
N GLY A 70 17.98 -6.46 -19.31
CA GLY A 70 18.72 -5.48 -20.08
C GLY A 70 18.60 -4.07 -19.49
N ILE A 71 19.75 -3.41 -19.38
CA ILE A 71 19.88 -2.04 -18.89
C ILE A 71 19.10 -1.12 -19.84
N VAL A 72 18.15 -0.35 -19.29
CA VAL A 72 17.54 0.76 -20.02
C VAL A 72 18.57 1.89 -20.07
N LEU A 73 19.40 1.92 -21.13
CA LEU A 73 20.58 2.80 -21.24
C LEU A 73 20.25 4.25 -21.66
N THR A 74 19.01 4.57 -21.99
CA THR A 74 18.61 5.89 -22.48
C THR A 74 17.64 6.58 -21.53
N PRO A 75 17.95 7.78 -21.01
CA PRO A 75 16.97 8.69 -20.42
C PRO A 75 15.84 8.95 -21.43
N GLY A 76 14.58 8.75 -21.03
CA GLY A 76 13.42 8.82 -21.93
C GLY A 76 13.20 7.59 -22.83
N GLY A 77 14.09 6.60 -22.79
CA GLY A 77 13.87 5.31 -23.43
C GLY A 77 12.90 4.50 -22.58
N ALA A 78 11.63 4.46 -22.95
CA ALA A 78 10.68 3.54 -22.37
C ALA A 78 11.19 2.11 -22.65
N THR A 79 11.82 1.50 -21.64
CA THR A 79 11.96 0.05 -21.41
C THR A 79 12.04 -0.81 -22.67
N ASP A 80 13.21 -1.41 -22.91
CA ASP A 80 13.39 -2.42 -23.96
C ASP A 80 12.25 -3.45 -23.85
N ALA A 81 11.38 -3.51 -24.88
CA ALA A 81 10.30 -4.47 -24.98
C ALA A 81 10.91 -5.84 -25.30
N GLY A 82 11.69 -6.35 -24.35
CA GLY A 82 12.40 -7.60 -24.43
C GLY A 82 11.42 -8.73 -24.21
N VAL A 83 11.13 -9.44 -25.31
CA VAL A 83 10.27 -10.63 -25.46
C VAL A 83 8.83 -10.31 -25.86
N ALA A 84 8.37 -11.00 -26.92
CA ALA A 84 7.04 -10.84 -27.51
C ALA A 84 5.93 -10.91 -26.45
N ARG A 85 4.96 -9.98 -26.53
CA ARG A 85 3.78 -9.88 -25.63
C ARG A 85 3.02 -11.20 -25.44
N GLU A 86 3.11 -12.13 -26.38
CA GLU A 86 2.37 -13.39 -26.42
C GLU A 86 3.15 -14.61 -25.90
N ALA A 87 4.38 -14.41 -25.39
CA ALA A 87 5.18 -15.53 -24.93
C ALA A 87 4.56 -16.21 -23.70
N LEU A 88 4.21 -17.49 -23.84
CA LEU A 88 3.87 -18.38 -22.74
C LEU A 88 5.14 -19.01 -22.20
N VAL A 89 5.45 -18.78 -20.93
CA VAL A 89 6.69 -19.25 -20.29
C VAL A 89 6.38 -20.03 -19.01
N THR A 90 7.15 -21.08 -18.75
CA THR A 90 7.20 -21.68 -17.41
C THR A 90 7.99 -20.78 -16.46
N LEU A 91 7.84 -20.98 -15.14
CA LEU A 91 8.60 -20.21 -14.14
C LEU A 91 10.11 -20.40 -14.28
N ASN A 92 10.53 -21.61 -14.64
CA ASN A 92 11.94 -21.95 -14.82
C ASN A 92 12.53 -21.29 -16.07
N GLU A 93 11.79 -21.27 -17.18
CA GLU A 93 12.19 -20.56 -18.40
C GLU A 93 12.28 -19.05 -18.15
N ALA A 94 11.28 -18.47 -17.50
CA ALA A 94 11.26 -17.05 -17.21
C ALA A 94 12.44 -16.64 -16.29
N SER A 95 12.77 -17.48 -15.30
CA SER A 95 13.91 -17.29 -14.42
C SER A 95 15.24 -17.43 -15.17
N SER A 96 15.40 -18.47 -16.01
CA SER A 96 16.65 -18.71 -16.76
C SER A 96 16.93 -17.63 -17.80
N MET A 97 15.88 -17.06 -18.39
CA MET A 97 15.94 -15.93 -19.32
C MET A 97 16.11 -14.57 -18.63
N GLY A 98 16.06 -14.52 -17.29
CA GLY A 98 16.09 -13.26 -16.55
C GLY A 98 14.94 -12.32 -16.90
N LEU A 99 13.74 -12.88 -17.12
CA LEU A 99 12.54 -12.11 -17.43
C LEU A 99 11.97 -11.47 -16.17
N HIS A 100 11.45 -10.27 -16.37
CA HIS A 100 10.72 -9.49 -15.39
C HIS A 100 9.33 -9.20 -15.95
N ALA A 101 8.32 -9.26 -15.09
CA ALA A 101 6.99 -8.78 -15.44
C ALA A 101 6.88 -7.31 -15.02
N GLU A 102 6.43 -6.47 -15.93
CA GLU A 102 6.19 -5.05 -15.66
C GLU A 102 4.69 -4.74 -15.69
N ILE A 103 4.27 -3.93 -14.73
CA ILE A 103 2.97 -3.23 -14.75
C ILE A 103 3.24 -1.80 -15.17
N VAL A 104 2.60 -1.34 -16.23
CA VAL A 104 2.67 0.05 -16.70
C VAL A 104 1.31 0.67 -16.51
N LEU A 105 1.20 1.63 -15.60
CA LEU A 105 -0.03 2.39 -15.37
C LEU A 105 0.13 3.78 -15.93
N ARG A 106 -0.79 4.19 -16.80
CA ARG A 106 -0.92 5.55 -17.32
C ARG A 106 -2.10 6.23 -16.68
N GLY A 107 -1.95 7.50 -16.37
CA GLY A 107 -3.03 8.29 -15.82
C GLY A 107 -2.69 9.76 -15.78
N ARG A 108 -3.62 10.52 -15.21
CA ARG A 108 -3.49 11.96 -15.03
C ARG A 108 -3.98 12.39 -13.66
N LEU A 109 -3.30 13.40 -13.12
CA LEU A 109 -3.72 14.09 -11.92
C LEU A 109 -4.28 15.46 -12.30
N VAL A 110 -5.56 15.71 -11.99
CA VAL A 110 -6.28 16.93 -12.35
C VAL A 110 -6.46 17.81 -11.12
N ASN A 111 -5.81 18.98 -11.11
CA ASN A 111 -6.01 19.97 -10.07
C ASN A 111 -7.24 20.82 -10.41
N GLN A 112 -8.33 20.63 -9.68
CA GLN A 112 -9.59 21.37 -9.86
C GLN A 112 -9.64 22.69 -9.06
N ARG A 113 -8.52 23.12 -8.47
CA ARG A 113 -8.45 24.30 -7.62
C ARG A 113 -7.71 25.45 -8.30
N SER A 114 -8.02 26.66 -7.85
CA SER A 114 -7.40 27.91 -8.28
C SER A 114 -5.96 28.14 -7.78
N SER A 115 -5.43 27.23 -6.96
CA SER A 115 -4.05 27.29 -6.44
C SER A 115 -3.22 26.10 -6.91
N GLN A 116 -1.93 26.33 -7.13
CA GLN A 116 -0.96 25.26 -7.41
C GLN A 116 -0.88 24.25 -6.26
N MET A 117 -0.65 22.98 -6.60
CA MET A 117 -0.46 21.89 -5.66
C MET A 117 0.94 21.31 -5.77
N LEU A 118 1.48 20.86 -4.64
CA LEU A 118 2.66 20.01 -4.58
C LEU A 118 2.20 18.57 -4.51
N VAL A 119 2.80 17.71 -5.30
CA VAL A 119 2.52 16.27 -5.32
C VAL A 119 3.82 15.54 -5.03
N THR A 120 3.77 14.63 -4.08
CA THR A 120 4.90 13.78 -3.71
C THR A 120 4.54 12.32 -3.99
N TYR A 121 5.33 11.67 -4.83
CA TYR A 121 5.26 10.24 -5.08
C TYR A 121 5.95 9.46 -3.95
N LYS A 122 5.29 8.40 -3.50
CA LYS A 122 5.81 7.42 -2.55
C LYS A 122 5.53 6.02 -3.08
N GLY A 123 6.56 5.33 -3.57
CA GLY A 123 6.46 3.90 -3.88
C GLY A 123 6.23 3.08 -2.60
N SER A 124 5.48 1.98 -2.70
CA SER A 124 5.19 1.10 -1.55
C SER A 124 6.42 0.34 -1.02
N TRP A 125 7.53 0.31 -1.77
CA TRP A 125 8.81 -0.28 -1.34
C TRP A 125 9.77 0.81 -0.85
N ALA A 126 9.66 1.20 0.42
CA ALA A 126 10.53 2.22 1.00
C ALA A 126 11.90 1.67 1.48
N ASP A 127 12.01 0.37 1.75
CA ASP A 127 13.12 -0.17 2.56
C ASP A 127 14.02 -1.24 1.91
N GLU A 128 13.75 -1.67 0.67
CA GLU A 128 14.68 -2.57 -0.05
C GLU A 128 15.64 -1.76 -0.93
N VAL A 129 16.92 -2.14 -0.87
CA VAL A 129 18.07 -1.48 -1.52
C VAL A 129 17.74 -1.04 -2.94
N ARG A 130 17.69 0.29 -3.16
CA ARG A 130 17.54 0.89 -4.48
C ARG A 130 18.85 0.72 -5.24
N TYR A 131 18.92 -0.23 -6.15
CA TYR A 131 19.98 -0.24 -7.15
C TYR A 131 19.57 0.73 -8.28
N PRO A 132 20.29 1.85 -8.49
CA PRO A 132 19.92 2.89 -9.48
C PRO A 132 19.97 2.42 -10.94
N LEU A 133 20.31 1.16 -11.19
CA LEU A 133 20.39 0.53 -12.52
C LEU A 133 19.40 -0.64 -12.68
N GLN A 134 18.51 -0.89 -11.70
CA GLN A 134 17.57 -2.01 -11.65
C GLN A 134 16.19 -1.53 -11.15
N ASN A 135 15.67 -0.45 -11.74
CA ASN A 135 14.58 0.32 -11.18
C ASN A 135 13.31 -0.52 -10.93
N GLN A 136 13.01 -0.75 -9.65
CA GLN A 136 11.77 -1.31 -9.15
C GLN A 136 10.86 -0.13 -8.81
N SER A 137 9.72 0.01 -9.49
CA SER A 137 8.70 1.05 -9.26
C SER A 137 9.16 2.49 -9.57
N LEU A 138 9.06 2.88 -10.85
CA LEU A 138 9.32 4.22 -11.36
C LEU A 138 8.04 5.05 -11.47
N PHE A 139 8.15 6.35 -11.19
CA PHE A 139 7.09 7.31 -11.46
C PHE A 139 7.62 8.41 -12.38
N LEU A 140 7.10 8.45 -13.60
CA LEU A 140 7.60 9.25 -14.70
C LEU A 140 6.61 10.37 -15.04
N ILE A 141 7.15 11.57 -15.22
CA ILE A 141 6.47 12.75 -15.76
C ILE A 141 7.26 13.18 -16.99
N ASP A 142 6.62 13.33 -18.15
CA ASP A 142 7.29 13.68 -19.41
C ASP A 142 8.51 12.79 -19.74
N GLY A 143 8.48 11.54 -19.28
CA GLY A 143 9.57 10.56 -19.47
C GLY A 143 10.71 10.63 -18.46
N GLU A 144 10.67 11.54 -17.48
CA GLU A 144 11.67 11.68 -16.43
C GLU A 144 11.16 11.20 -15.07
N GLU A 145 12.02 10.52 -14.30
CA GLU A 145 11.68 10.09 -12.94
C GLU A 145 11.54 11.31 -12.02
N GLN A 146 10.37 11.47 -11.41
CA GLN A 146 10.07 12.58 -10.52
C GLN A 146 9.44 12.09 -9.22
N GLN A 147 10.07 12.41 -8.09
CA GLN A 147 9.48 12.16 -6.76
C GLN A 147 8.63 13.32 -6.26
N HIS A 148 8.92 14.54 -6.72
CA HIS A 148 8.20 15.75 -6.36
C HIS A 148 7.85 16.52 -7.62
N MET A 149 6.60 16.93 -7.73
CA MET A 149 6.08 17.63 -8.90
C MET A 149 5.03 18.64 -8.47
N THR A 150 4.72 19.59 -9.35
CA THR A 150 3.68 20.56 -9.07
C THR A 150 2.63 20.55 -10.16
N VAL A 151 1.36 20.61 -9.76
CA VAL A 151 0.25 20.75 -10.70
C VAL A 151 -0.25 22.18 -10.62
N ALA A 152 -0.26 22.86 -11.77
CA ALA A 152 -0.75 24.23 -11.88
C ALA A 152 -2.23 24.33 -11.45
N ALA A 153 -2.66 25.54 -11.09
CA ALA A 153 -4.07 25.82 -10.83
C ALA A 153 -4.91 25.47 -12.06
N ASN A 154 -6.01 24.73 -11.86
CA ASN A 154 -6.88 24.25 -12.95
C ASN A 154 -6.15 23.46 -14.05
N GLY A 155 -4.97 22.91 -13.75
CA GLY A 155 -4.14 22.16 -14.68
C GLY A 155 -4.22 20.65 -14.47
N SER A 156 -3.67 19.90 -15.41
CA SER A 156 -3.46 18.46 -15.32
C SER A 156 -1.98 18.11 -15.40
N LEU A 157 -1.64 16.93 -14.91
CA LEU A 157 -0.32 16.34 -15.01
C LEU A 157 -0.46 14.87 -15.40
N ASP A 158 0.03 14.53 -16.58
CA ASP A 158 0.05 13.15 -17.06
C ASP A 158 1.25 12.41 -16.47
N PHE A 159 1.07 11.15 -16.09
CA PHE A 159 2.10 10.34 -15.48
C PHE A 159 2.11 8.92 -16.03
N VAL A 160 3.27 8.29 -15.91
CA VAL A 160 3.45 6.86 -16.15
C VAL A 160 4.12 6.24 -14.93
N TRP A 161 3.47 5.26 -14.31
CA TRP A 161 4.05 4.44 -13.27
C TRP A 161 4.46 3.08 -13.83
N VAL A 162 5.69 2.65 -13.58
CA VAL A 162 6.22 1.37 -14.07
C VAL A 162 6.73 0.55 -12.91
N ASP A 163 6.09 -0.59 -12.65
CA ASP A 163 6.50 -1.54 -11.61
C ASP A 163 7.08 -2.79 -12.21
N ARG A 164 8.42 -2.88 -12.21
CA ARG A 164 9.18 -4.04 -12.66
C ARG A 164 9.40 -5.00 -11.50
N ARG A 165 8.99 -6.25 -11.68
CA ARG A 165 9.14 -7.31 -10.67
C ARG A 165 9.84 -8.53 -11.24
N SER A 166 10.65 -9.17 -10.40
CA SER A 166 11.16 -10.50 -10.71
C SER A 166 10.02 -11.53 -10.75
N ILE A 167 10.27 -12.67 -11.39
CA ILE A 167 9.32 -13.80 -11.43
C ILE A 167 8.94 -14.26 -10.01
N ASP A 168 9.90 -14.28 -9.08
CA ASP A 168 9.60 -14.64 -7.69
C ASP A 168 8.66 -13.63 -7.01
N GLN A 169 8.84 -12.33 -7.26
CA GLN A 169 7.99 -11.28 -6.70
C GLN A 169 6.58 -11.30 -7.31
N TRP A 170 6.46 -11.47 -8.63
CA TRP A 170 5.16 -11.65 -9.27
C TRP A 170 4.47 -12.91 -8.74
N ARG A 171 5.18 -14.04 -8.58
CA ARG A 171 4.60 -15.27 -8.03
C ARG A 171 4.01 -15.02 -6.65
N GLN A 172 4.72 -14.28 -5.80
CA GLN A 172 4.20 -13.92 -4.48
C GLN A 172 2.94 -13.06 -4.57
N LEU A 173 2.89 -12.08 -5.47
CA LEU A 173 1.68 -11.30 -5.74
C LEU A 173 0.53 -12.19 -6.23
N TYR A 174 0.79 -13.11 -7.16
CA TYR A 174 -0.21 -14.03 -7.69
C TYR A 174 -0.80 -14.88 -6.57
N ILE A 175 0.03 -15.43 -5.68
CA ILE A 175 -0.44 -16.21 -4.52
C ILE A 175 -1.28 -15.34 -3.57
N ALA A 176 -0.89 -14.07 -3.39
CA ALA A 176 -1.60 -13.15 -2.51
C ALA A 176 -2.95 -12.67 -3.06
N ALA A 177 -3.05 -12.48 -4.38
CA ALA A 177 -4.24 -12.04 -5.07
C ALA A 177 -5.22 -13.19 -5.37
N GLU A 178 -4.75 -14.25 -6.01
CA GLU A 178 -5.58 -15.27 -6.68
C GLU A 178 -5.87 -16.51 -5.83
N GLN A 179 -5.25 -16.62 -4.64
CA GLN A 179 -5.45 -17.73 -3.70
C GLN A 179 -5.44 -19.12 -4.37
N PRO A 180 -4.30 -19.52 -4.95
CA PRO A 180 -4.19 -20.77 -5.71
C PRO A 180 -4.54 -22.00 -4.86
N ARG A 181 -4.93 -23.07 -5.54
CA ARG A 181 -5.36 -24.31 -4.88
C ARG A 181 -4.17 -24.90 -4.12
N ALA A 182 -4.43 -25.50 -2.96
CA ALA A 182 -3.40 -26.09 -2.11
C ALA A 182 -2.52 -27.17 -2.77
N LYS A 183 -2.93 -27.71 -3.93
CA LYS A 183 -2.21 -28.74 -4.69
C LYS A 183 -1.20 -28.17 -5.71
N ASP A 184 -1.18 -26.86 -5.93
CA ASP A 184 -0.24 -26.22 -6.85
C ASP A 184 1.12 -26.06 -6.14
N GLU A 185 2.02 -27.03 -6.30
CA GLU A 185 3.34 -27.05 -5.64
C GLU A 185 4.18 -25.81 -5.98
N GLU A 186 4.06 -25.29 -7.21
CA GLU A 186 4.74 -24.07 -7.66
C GLU A 186 4.23 -22.80 -6.95
N LEU A 187 3.04 -22.83 -6.35
CA LEU A 187 2.32 -21.66 -5.83
C LEU A 187 2.11 -21.68 -4.32
N GLN A 188 3.03 -22.32 -3.59
CA GLN A 188 3.01 -22.34 -2.14
C GLN A 188 3.59 -21.06 -1.55
N ILE A 189 3.00 -20.60 -0.44
CA ILE A 189 3.54 -19.49 0.34
C ILE A 189 4.95 -19.86 0.83
N PRO A 190 5.96 -18.98 0.69
CA PRO A 190 7.30 -19.25 1.17
C PRO A 190 7.31 -19.71 2.64
N ARG A 191 8.03 -20.81 2.90
CA ARG A 191 8.27 -21.27 4.26
C ARG A 191 9.20 -20.26 4.94
N GLY A 192 8.77 -19.77 6.09
CA GLY A 192 9.57 -18.85 6.89
C GLY A 192 10.82 -19.56 7.41
N SER A 193 11.78 -18.75 7.86
CA SER A 193 12.94 -19.24 8.59
C SER A 193 12.52 -20.09 9.80
N PHE A 194 13.44 -20.87 10.35
CA PHE A 194 13.16 -21.68 11.54
C PHE A 194 12.61 -20.82 12.69
N TRP A 195 13.19 -19.65 12.93
CA TRP A 195 12.76 -18.74 13.99
C TRP A 195 11.41 -18.09 13.73
N GLU A 196 11.11 -17.74 12.47
CA GLU A 196 9.78 -17.26 12.09
C GLU A 196 8.73 -18.34 12.33
N ARG A 197 9.03 -19.60 11.99
CA ARG A 197 8.13 -20.73 12.28
C ARG A 197 7.89 -20.92 13.77
N VAL A 198 8.93 -20.77 14.60
CA VAL A 198 8.78 -20.81 16.05
C VAL A 198 7.92 -19.66 16.55
N ALA A 199 8.15 -18.44 16.06
CA ALA A 199 7.35 -17.27 16.41
C ALA A 199 5.88 -17.41 15.99
N ASP A 200 5.64 -17.93 14.77
CA ASP A 200 4.31 -18.24 14.23
C ASP A 200 3.56 -19.24 15.11
N GLU A 201 4.25 -20.31 15.56
CA GLU A 201 3.67 -21.34 16.43
C GLU A 201 3.35 -20.79 17.82
N VAL A 202 4.24 -19.98 18.40
CA VAL A 202 3.96 -19.30 19.68
C VAL A 202 2.78 -18.36 19.55
N GLN A 203 2.65 -17.65 18.42
CA GLN A 203 1.56 -16.73 18.18
C GLN A 203 0.22 -17.45 17.95
N SER A 204 0.21 -18.58 17.23
CA SER A 204 -0.99 -19.40 17.02
C SER A 204 -1.54 -19.99 18.32
N LEU A 205 -0.65 -20.34 19.27
CA LEU A 205 -1.04 -20.78 20.61
C LEU A 205 -1.64 -19.65 21.46
N ARG A 206 -1.26 -18.39 21.21
CA ARG A 206 -1.74 -17.21 21.95
C ARG A 206 -3.03 -16.64 21.39
N ASP A 207 -3.19 -16.66 20.07
CA ASP A 207 -4.35 -16.14 19.37
C ASP A 207 -4.88 -17.21 18.38
N PRO A 208 -6.00 -17.88 18.70
CA PRO A 208 -6.64 -18.84 17.81
C PRO A 208 -7.09 -18.28 16.46
N ARG A 209 -7.13 -16.95 16.31
CA ARG A 209 -7.46 -16.27 15.04
C ARG A 209 -6.21 -15.94 14.22
N TYR A 210 -5.02 -16.27 14.72
CA TYR A 210 -3.78 -16.05 14.00
C TYR A 210 -3.73 -16.93 12.74
N ASP A 211 -3.69 -16.27 11.59
CA ASP A 211 -3.46 -16.92 10.31
C ASP A 211 -2.27 -16.27 9.60
N ARG A 212 -1.14 -16.97 9.65
CA ARG A 212 0.11 -16.59 8.97
C ARG A 212 -0.11 -16.33 7.49
N SER A 213 -0.96 -17.13 6.83
CA SER A 213 -1.19 -16.99 5.39
C SER A 213 -1.89 -15.67 5.10
N SER A 214 -2.92 -15.32 5.87
CA SER A 214 -3.62 -14.05 5.76
C SER A 214 -2.71 -12.84 6.01
N LEU A 215 -1.87 -12.89 7.05
CA LEU A 215 -0.91 -11.81 7.35
C LEU A 215 0.15 -11.64 6.26
N TRP A 216 0.70 -12.75 5.76
CA TRP A 216 1.66 -12.71 4.66
C TRP A 216 1.02 -12.11 3.41
N ARG A 217 -0.20 -12.53 3.05
CA ARG A 217 -0.93 -11.97 1.90
C ARG A 217 -1.26 -10.49 2.07
N ALA A 218 -1.58 -10.05 3.30
CA ALA A 218 -1.81 -8.64 3.60
C ALA A 218 -0.54 -7.82 3.39
N LYS A 219 0.60 -8.29 3.92
CA LYS A 219 1.91 -7.64 3.74
C LYS A 219 2.31 -7.52 2.27
N ILE A 220 2.15 -8.59 1.48
CA ILE A 220 2.46 -8.57 0.04
C ILE A 220 1.58 -7.57 -0.72
N ARG A 221 0.30 -7.46 -0.36
CA ARG A 221 -0.63 -6.50 -0.98
C ARG A 221 -0.35 -5.05 -0.58
N GLU A 222 -0.02 -4.80 0.69
CA GLU A 222 0.33 -3.46 1.18
C GLU A 222 1.60 -2.92 0.50
N ASN A 223 2.56 -3.80 0.23
CA ASN A 223 3.77 -3.47 -0.51
C ASN A 223 3.56 -3.35 -2.03
N ASN A 224 2.33 -3.37 -2.52
CA ASN A 224 2.04 -3.22 -3.94
C ASN A 224 1.52 -1.81 -4.28
N GLY A 225 1.98 -1.28 -5.42
CA GLY A 225 1.55 0.02 -5.93
C GLY A 225 2.32 1.22 -5.40
N PHE A 226 1.61 2.34 -5.27
CA PHE A 226 2.18 3.63 -4.87
C PHE A 226 1.15 4.54 -4.21
N ARG A 227 1.67 5.63 -3.62
CA ARG A 227 0.87 6.72 -3.06
C ARG A 227 1.28 8.06 -3.66
N LEU A 228 0.30 8.92 -3.92
CA LEU A 228 0.51 10.32 -4.25
C LEU A 228 -0.02 11.18 -3.11
N VAL A 229 0.88 11.89 -2.44
CA VAL A 229 0.55 12.85 -1.40
C VAL A 229 0.42 14.21 -2.05
N VAL A 230 -0.81 14.74 -2.10
CA VAL A 230 -1.16 16.01 -2.72
C VAL A 230 -1.38 17.05 -1.62
N GLU A 231 -0.50 18.04 -1.61
CA GLU A 231 -0.50 19.13 -0.64
C GLU A 231 -0.84 20.46 -1.30
N ARG A 232 -1.65 21.27 -0.62
CA ARG A 232 -1.89 22.66 -1.01
C ARG A 232 -0.74 23.50 -0.48
N ARG A 233 -0.21 24.41 -1.32
CA ARG A 233 0.75 25.43 -0.84
C ARG A 233 0.08 26.56 -0.03
N ALA A 234 -1.25 26.59 0.01
CA ALA A 234 -2.04 27.52 0.83
C ALA A 234 -2.16 27.03 2.29
N ALA A 235 -2.62 27.89 3.20
CA ALA A 235 -2.61 27.70 4.66
C ALA A 235 -3.28 26.41 5.20
N GLU A 236 -4.05 25.68 4.39
CA GLU A 236 -4.68 24.41 4.77
C GLU A 236 -3.71 23.23 4.59
N ARG A 237 -3.17 22.71 5.70
CA ARG A 237 -2.23 21.56 5.73
C ARG A 237 -2.91 20.19 5.77
N ILE A 238 -4.08 20.03 5.15
CA ILE A 238 -4.69 18.71 5.01
C ILE A 238 -4.28 18.16 3.65
N ALA A 239 -3.47 17.11 3.65
CA ALA A 239 -3.05 16.46 2.42
C ALA A 239 -4.15 15.53 1.90
N THR A 240 -4.30 15.45 0.59
CA THR A 240 -5.07 14.39 -0.07
C THR A 240 -4.10 13.30 -0.48
N VAL A 241 -4.30 12.07 0.00
CA VAL A 241 -3.42 10.94 -0.31
C VAL A 241 -4.16 9.98 -1.20
N TRP A 242 -3.75 9.87 -2.46
CA TRP A 242 -4.19 8.80 -3.33
C TRP A 242 -3.35 7.57 -3.08
N THR A 243 -3.99 6.45 -2.78
CA THR A 243 -3.36 5.12 -2.73
C THR A 243 -3.81 4.35 -3.95
N VAL A 244 -2.86 3.85 -4.73
CA VAL A 244 -3.10 3.05 -5.93
C VAL A 244 -2.41 1.71 -5.75
N THR A 245 -3.17 0.64 -5.84
CA THR A 245 -2.68 -0.72 -5.58
C THR A 245 -3.21 -1.66 -6.67
N PRO A 246 -2.33 -2.25 -7.49
CA PRO A 246 -2.72 -3.31 -8.39
C PRO A 246 -3.25 -4.51 -7.60
N HIS A 247 -4.48 -4.93 -7.88
CA HIS A 247 -5.09 -6.10 -7.25
C HIS A 247 -4.74 -7.39 -7.98
N GLN A 248 -4.58 -7.32 -9.30
CA GLN A 248 -4.20 -8.46 -10.12
C GLN A 248 -2.69 -8.53 -10.29
N ALA A 249 -2.18 -9.76 -10.35
CA ALA A 249 -0.80 -10.01 -10.70
C ALA A 249 -0.62 -9.88 -12.23
N PRO A 250 0.51 -9.33 -12.73
CA PRO A 250 0.72 -9.05 -14.16
C PRO A 250 0.66 -10.26 -15.10
N VAL A 251 0.85 -11.47 -14.59
CA VAL A 251 0.76 -12.69 -15.39
C VAL A 251 -0.25 -13.68 -14.79
N ASP A 252 -0.84 -14.48 -15.66
CA ASP A 252 -1.91 -15.43 -15.38
C ASP A 252 -1.60 -16.83 -15.95
N ARG A 253 -2.35 -17.83 -15.47
CA ARG A 253 -2.23 -19.20 -15.96
C ARG A 253 -2.97 -19.32 -17.27
N ARG A 254 -2.29 -19.75 -18.32
CA ARG A 254 -2.89 -19.89 -19.66
C ARG A 254 -2.99 -21.33 -20.11
N GLU A 255 -1.95 -22.13 -19.90
CA GLU A 255 -1.87 -23.49 -20.42
C GLU A 255 -1.24 -24.45 -19.42
N TRP A 256 -1.76 -25.68 -19.34
CA TRP A 256 -1.17 -26.75 -18.52
C TRP A 256 -0.34 -27.67 -19.40
N GLU A 257 0.96 -27.77 -19.09
CA GLU A 257 1.87 -28.67 -19.77
C GLU A 257 1.84 -30.04 -19.09
N HIS A 258 1.18 -31.01 -19.74
CA HIS A 258 1.00 -32.36 -19.18
C HIS A 258 2.30 -33.15 -19.02
N GLY A 259 3.31 -32.90 -19.88
CA GLY A 259 4.60 -33.60 -19.85
C GLY A 259 5.40 -33.27 -18.59
N GLU A 260 5.65 -31.98 -18.36
CA GLU A 260 6.38 -31.50 -17.18
C GLU A 260 5.49 -31.33 -15.93
N LYS A 261 4.17 -31.40 -16.08
CA LYS A 261 3.16 -31.12 -15.05
C LYS A 261 3.34 -29.72 -14.45
N LYS A 262 3.39 -28.71 -15.31
CA LYS A 262 3.58 -27.29 -14.92
C LYS A 262 2.61 -26.38 -15.65
N TRP A 263 2.36 -25.21 -15.06
CA TRP A 263 1.62 -24.15 -15.74
C TRP A 263 2.56 -23.34 -16.63
N ARG A 264 2.10 -23.02 -17.83
CA ARG A 264 2.65 -21.95 -18.65
C ARG A 264 1.88 -20.66 -18.36
N TRP A 265 2.65 -19.61 -18.16
CA TRP A 265 2.19 -18.32 -17.70
C TRP A 265 2.28 -17.32 -18.85
N GLY A 266 1.24 -16.52 -19.02
CA GLY A 266 1.18 -15.45 -20.01
C GLY A 266 0.90 -14.12 -19.35
N LEU A 267 1.19 -13.01 -20.03
CA LEU A 267 0.79 -11.70 -19.56
C LEU A 267 -0.74 -11.58 -19.56
N ARG A 268 -1.26 -10.81 -18.61
CA ARG A 268 -2.65 -10.36 -18.66
C ARG A 268 -2.84 -9.40 -19.82
N GLU A 269 -4.08 -9.31 -20.28
CA GLU A 269 -4.47 -8.33 -21.29
C GLU A 269 -4.43 -6.92 -20.70
N ALA A 270 -4.09 -5.94 -21.55
CA ALA A 270 -4.14 -4.55 -21.16
C ALA A 270 -5.59 -4.12 -20.89
N VAL A 271 -5.79 -3.25 -19.90
CA VAL A 271 -7.09 -2.74 -19.50
C VAL A 271 -7.10 -1.23 -19.71
N ASN A 272 -8.05 -0.74 -20.50
CA ASN A 272 -8.26 0.69 -20.72
C ASN A 272 -9.36 1.22 -19.79
N ALA A 273 -9.39 2.54 -19.59
CA ALA A 273 -10.46 3.21 -18.86
C ALA A 273 -11.86 2.88 -19.42
N PRO A 274 -12.87 2.74 -18.54
CA PRO A 274 -12.78 2.82 -17.07
C PRO A 274 -12.14 1.56 -16.46
N ILE A 275 -11.17 1.76 -15.56
CA ILE A 275 -10.48 0.66 -14.87
C ILE A 275 -11.27 0.27 -13.62
N ASP A 276 -11.66 -1.00 -13.54
CA ASP A 276 -12.36 -1.58 -12.40
C ASP A 276 -11.44 -1.72 -11.17
N ASP A 277 -12.02 -1.61 -9.98
CA ASP A 277 -11.36 -1.88 -8.69
C ASP A 277 -10.88 -3.33 -8.57
N GLU A 278 -11.45 -4.24 -9.35
CA GLU A 278 -10.94 -5.61 -9.49
C GLU A 278 -9.55 -5.67 -10.13
N VAL A 279 -9.17 -4.66 -10.91
CA VAL A 279 -7.86 -4.58 -11.59
C VAL A 279 -6.91 -3.69 -10.78
N ILE A 280 -7.28 -2.43 -10.57
CA ILE A 280 -6.52 -1.47 -9.77
C ILE A 280 -7.43 -0.88 -8.72
N PHE A 281 -7.09 -1.08 -7.45
CA PHE A 281 -7.75 -0.37 -6.36
C PHE A 281 -7.11 1.01 -6.20
N TYR A 282 -7.89 2.06 -6.44
CA TYR A 282 -7.43 3.43 -6.21
C TYR A 282 -8.44 4.20 -5.34
N ARG A 283 -7.97 4.69 -4.20
CA ARG A 283 -8.79 5.45 -3.25
C ARG A 283 -8.02 6.64 -2.71
N TYR A 284 -8.73 7.74 -2.49
CA TYR A 284 -8.17 8.85 -1.76
C TYR A 284 -8.53 8.76 -0.28
N THR A 285 -7.60 9.20 0.55
CA THR A 285 -7.84 9.52 1.95
C THR A 285 -7.38 10.95 2.19
N ARG A 286 -7.85 11.55 3.27
CA ARG A 286 -7.25 12.79 3.78
C ARG A 286 -6.25 12.40 4.85
N ASP A 287 -5.11 13.08 4.87
CA ASP A 287 -4.13 12.97 5.94
C ASP A 287 -4.05 14.30 6.68
N ALA A 288 -4.50 14.29 7.93
CA ALA A 288 -4.50 15.43 8.82
C ALA A 288 -3.25 15.49 9.71
N THR A 289 -2.29 14.55 9.58
CA THR A 289 -1.06 14.56 10.39
C THR A 289 -0.32 15.89 10.26
N LEU A 290 -0.26 16.47 9.05
CA LEU A 290 0.34 17.79 8.82
C LEU A 290 -0.45 18.96 9.42
N ALA A 291 -1.75 18.79 9.67
CA ALA A 291 -2.57 19.78 10.39
C ALA A 291 -2.37 19.70 11.91
N GLN A 292 -1.89 18.55 12.43
CA GLN A 292 -1.56 18.35 13.84
C GLN A 292 -0.15 18.83 14.20
N VAL A 293 0.76 18.92 13.22
CA VAL A 293 2.06 19.57 13.39
C VAL A 293 1.81 21.08 13.41
N ASP A 294 1.80 21.63 14.62
CA ASP A 294 1.68 23.06 15.01
C ASP A 294 1.53 24.01 13.81
N PRO A 295 0.38 24.72 13.66
CA PRO A 295 0.27 25.74 12.63
C PRO A 295 1.47 26.65 12.78
N PRO A 296 2.17 27.02 11.70
CA PRO A 296 3.32 27.88 11.82
C PRO A 296 2.83 29.13 12.55
N ARG A 297 3.28 29.32 13.81
CA ARG A 297 3.15 30.61 14.49
C ARG A 297 3.53 31.63 13.45
N GLU A 298 2.61 32.54 13.12
CA GLU A 298 2.82 33.59 12.13
C GLU A 298 4.25 34.09 12.29
N ARG A 299 5.14 33.65 11.39
CA ARG A 299 6.51 34.17 11.41
C ARG A 299 6.36 35.54 10.81
N TRP A 300 6.25 36.53 11.68
CA TRP A 300 6.43 37.93 11.32
C TRP A 300 7.77 38.01 10.57
N VAL A 301 7.69 38.17 9.25
CA VAL A 301 8.84 38.49 8.41
C VAL A 301 8.97 40.00 8.43
N PRO A 302 10.00 40.58 9.07
CA PRO A 302 10.17 42.02 9.07
C PRO A 302 10.32 42.52 7.64
N GLY A 303 9.47 43.49 7.23
CA GLY A 303 9.61 44.19 5.94
C GLY A 303 8.62 43.84 4.83
N ARG A 304 7.51 43.13 5.10
CA ARG A 304 6.38 43.05 4.17
C ARG A 304 5.12 43.67 4.80
N PHE A 305 4.81 44.90 4.39
CA PHE A 305 3.48 45.50 4.41
C PHE A 305 3.00 45.58 2.96
#